data_AF-A0A969N8F2-F1
#
_entry.id   AF-A0A969N8F2-F1
#
_cell.length_a   1.000
_cell.length_b   1.000
_cell.length_c   1.000
_cell.angle_alpha   90.00
_cell.angle_beta   90.00
_cell.angle_gamma   90.00
#
_symmetry.space_group_name_H-M   'P 1'
#
loop_
_entity.id
_entity.type
_entity.pdbx_description
1 polymer ?
#
loop_
_entity_poly.entity_id
_entity_poly.type
_entity_poly.pdbx_seq_one_letter_code
_entity_poly.pdbx_strand_id
1 'polypeptide(L)'
;MAIPSILEPYVIDDVEYVDGGVLNPIPLDIVKRKKGDMLVAVDLNANIPFKKNKKLDQEEKKKEQNSILKRLEFNQSWEKLFPKDKNEKKSLVMWLY
;
A
#
# COMPACT_ATOMS: atom_id res chain seq x y z
N MET A 1 2.88 12.30 5.96
CA MET A 1 1.61 12.62 5.30
C MET A 1 0.52 11.98 6.14
N ALA A 2 -0.36 12.77 6.77
CA ALA A 2 -1.33 12.29 7.75
C ALA A 2 -2.74 12.28 7.13
N ILE A 3 -2.96 11.37 6.17
CA ILE A 3 -4.23 11.27 5.43
C ILE A 3 -5.34 10.88 6.41
N PRO A 4 -6.37 11.72 6.61
CA PRO A 4 -7.46 11.40 7.53
C PRO A 4 -8.11 10.06 7.20
N SER A 5 -8.54 9.34 8.23
CA SER A 5 -9.17 8.00 8.15
C SER A 5 -8.26 6.84 7.71
N ILE A 6 -7.05 7.11 7.19
CA ILE A 6 -6.07 6.07 6.83
C ILE A 6 -4.89 6.07 7.80
N LEU A 7 -4.45 7.26 8.21
CA LEU A 7 -3.31 7.47 9.09
C LEU A 7 -3.72 8.37 10.24
N GLU A 8 -3.10 8.15 11.41
CA GLU A 8 -3.29 9.02 12.57
C GLU A 8 -2.74 10.43 12.30
N PRO A 9 -3.38 11.49 12.85
CA PRO A 9 -2.82 12.83 12.84
C PRO A 9 -1.43 12.89 13.48
N TYR A 10 -0.59 13.79 13.00
CA TYR A 10 0.71 14.04 13.63
C TYR A 10 0.60 15.17 14.65
N VAL A 11 1.14 15.01 15.85
CA VAL A 11 1.05 16.03 16.91
C VAL A 11 2.37 16.78 17.04
N ILE A 12 2.31 18.12 16.96
CA ILE A 12 3.43 19.03 17.25
C ILE A 12 2.88 20.11 18.17
N ASP A 13 3.54 20.35 19.31
CA ASP A 13 3.15 21.40 20.27
C ASP A 13 1.65 21.35 20.65
N ASP A 14 1.13 20.15 20.93
CA ASP A 14 -0.28 19.86 21.24
C ASP A 14 -1.29 20.23 20.13
N VAL A 15 -0.80 20.45 18.90
CA VAL A 15 -1.62 20.69 17.70
C VAL A 15 -1.61 19.46 16.81
N GLU A 16 -2.79 19.02 16.38
CA GLU A 16 -2.96 17.93 15.42
C GLU A 16 -2.81 18.41 13.98
N TYR A 17 -1.96 17.74 13.21
CA TYR A 17 -1.70 18.00 11.81
C TYR A 17 -2.24 16.86 10.96
N VAL A 18 -3.05 17.24 9.97
CA VAL A 18 -3.61 16.35 8.95
C VAL A 18 -3.03 16.68 7.58
N ASP A 19 -3.30 15.83 6.59
CA ASP A 19 -2.88 16.06 5.21
C ASP A 19 -3.41 17.40 4.67
N GLY A 20 -2.49 18.24 4.17
CA GLY A 20 -2.80 19.51 3.54
C GLY A 20 -3.64 19.37 2.27
N GLY A 21 -3.63 18.21 1.62
CA GLY A 21 -4.49 17.91 0.47
C GLY A 21 -5.98 17.92 0.79
N VAL A 22 -6.38 17.83 2.07
CA VAL A 22 -7.78 18.01 2.50
C VAL A 22 -8.17 19.48 2.60
N LEU A 23 -7.22 20.33 3.00
CA LEU A 23 -7.45 21.76 3.25
C LEU A 23 -7.23 22.61 2.00
N ASN A 24 -6.15 22.33 1.25
CA ASN A 24 -5.78 23.02 0.03
C ASN A 24 -5.18 22.01 -0.98
N PRO A 25 -6.03 21.26 -1.72
CA PRO A 25 -5.60 20.19 -2.62
C PRO A 25 -4.65 20.64 -3.74
N ILE A 26 -4.72 21.91 -4.14
CA ILE A 26 -3.85 22.52 -5.15
C ILE A 26 -3.40 23.90 -4.65
N PRO A 27 -2.32 23.98 -3.86
CA PRO A 27 -1.96 25.18 -3.12
C PRO A 27 -1.18 26.16 -4.00
N LEU A 28 -1.87 26.77 -4.97
CA LEU A 28 -1.25 27.73 -5.90
C LEU A 28 -0.99 29.09 -5.24
N ASP A 29 -1.79 29.43 -4.24
CA ASP A 29 -1.79 30.71 -3.52
C ASP A 29 -0.57 30.90 -2.61
N ILE A 30 0.02 29.80 -2.13
CA ILE A 30 1.24 29.85 -1.31
C ILE A 30 2.52 29.94 -2.14
N VAL A 31 2.43 29.80 -3.47
CA VAL A 31 3.58 29.87 -4.37
C VAL A 31 3.99 31.33 -4.55
N LYS A 32 5.19 31.67 -4.08
CA LYS A 32 5.78 33.00 -4.30
C LYS A 32 6.14 33.19 -5.76
N ARG A 33 5.68 34.27 -6.37
CA ARG A 33 5.81 34.55 -7.81
C ARG A 33 6.44 35.91 -8.05
N LYS A 34 7.22 36.02 -9.11
CA LYS A 34 7.78 37.27 -9.63
C LYS A 34 7.10 37.65 -10.93
N LYS A 35 7.19 38.93 -11.28
CA LYS A 35 6.66 39.43 -12.56
C LYS A 35 7.38 38.70 -13.70
N GLY A 36 6.59 38.03 -14.55
CA GLY A 36 7.09 37.25 -15.69
C GLY A 36 7.08 35.73 -15.50
N ASP A 37 6.81 35.23 -14.30
CA ASP A 37 6.81 33.78 -14.04
C ASP A 37 5.60 33.08 -14.68
N MET A 38 5.81 31.87 -15.21
CA MET A 38 4.75 30.92 -15.56
C MET A 38 4.62 29.85 -14.47
N LEU A 39 3.42 29.64 -13.95
CA LEU A 39 3.12 28.62 -12.93
C LEU A 39 2.38 27.50 -13.63
N VAL A 40 2.91 26.30 -13.51
CA VAL A 40 2.26 25.09 -14.02
C VAL A 40 1.82 24.27 -12.82
N ALA A 41 0.54 23.92 -12.81
CA ALA A 41 -0.06 23.04 -11.82
C ALA A 41 -0.51 21.75 -12.51
N VAL A 42 -0.40 20.63 -11.81
CA VAL A 42 -0.92 19.34 -12.27
C VAL A 42 -1.98 18.90 -11.28
N ASP A 43 -3.23 18.85 -11.74
CA ASP A 43 -4.33 18.27 -10.97
C ASP A 43 -4.47 16.78 -11.31
N LEU A 44 -4.25 15.94 -10.30
CA LEU A 44 -4.43 14.49 -10.42
C LEU A 44 -5.78 14.03 -9.90
N ASN A 45 -6.56 14.94 -9.31
CA ASN A 45 -7.88 14.60 -8.80
C ASN A 45 -8.81 14.28 -9.97
N ALA A 46 -9.63 13.25 -9.75
CA ALA A 46 -10.59 12.81 -10.74
C ALA A 46 -11.93 12.58 -10.05
N ASN A 47 -12.94 13.37 -10.41
CA ASN A 47 -14.31 13.12 -9.96
C ASN A 47 -14.99 12.05 -10.82
N ILE A 48 -14.25 10.97 -11.09
CA ILE A 48 -14.75 9.79 -11.79
C ILE A 48 -14.52 8.58 -10.89
N PRO A 49 -15.57 7.77 -10.65
CA PRO A 49 -15.41 6.58 -9.84
C PRO A 49 -14.41 5.63 -10.50
N PHE A 50 -13.53 5.06 -9.68
CA PHE A 50 -12.60 4.04 -10.15
C PHE A 50 -13.37 2.87 -10.77
N LYS A 51 -13.15 2.65 -12.07
CA LYS A 51 -13.69 1.47 -12.77
C LYS A 51 -12.62 0.39 -12.79
N LYS A 52 -12.74 -0.58 -11.87
CA LYS A 52 -11.85 -1.74 -11.88
C LYS A 52 -12.01 -2.50 -13.20
N ASN A 53 -10.89 -2.74 -13.88
CA ASN A 53 -10.91 -3.53 -15.10
C ASN A 53 -11.13 -5.01 -14.73
N LYS A 54 -12.29 -5.55 -15.09
CA LYS A 54 -12.68 -6.93 -14.78
C LYS A 54 -11.69 -7.97 -15.32
N LYS A 55 -11.05 -7.73 -16.47
CA LYS A 55 -10.07 -8.67 -17.04
C LYS A 55 -8.79 -8.69 -16.20
N LEU A 56 -8.26 -7.52 -15.85
CA LEU A 56 -7.10 -7.40 -14.99
C LEU A 56 -7.36 -8.00 -13.59
N ASP A 57 -8.54 -7.76 -13.01
CA ASP A 57 -8.93 -8.33 -11.71
C ASP A 57 -9.01 -9.86 -11.73
N GLN A 58 -9.53 -10.45 -12.82
CA GLN A 58 -9.57 -11.90 -12.98
C GLN A 58 -8.17 -12.50 -13.17
N GLU A 59 -7.29 -11.82 -13.91
CA GLU A 59 -5.91 -12.24 -14.08
C GLU A 59 -5.10 -12.15 -12.78
N GLU A 60 -5.27 -11.09 -12.00
CA GLU A 60 -4.65 -10.92 -10.68
C GLU A 60 -5.11 -12.03 -9.72
N LYS A 61 -6.42 -12.26 -9.62
CA LYS A 61 -6.99 -13.34 -8.79
C LYS A 61 -6.49 -14.72 -9.23
N LYS A 62 -6.38 -14.98 -10.53
CA LYS A 62 -5.87 -16.26 -11.05
C LYS A 62 -4.38 -16.43 -10.75
N LYS A 63 -3.58 -15.35 -10.84
CA LYS A 63 -2.16 -15.36 -10.46
C LYS A 63 -1.98 -15.63 -8.98
N GLU A 64 -2.80 -15.00 -8.14
CA GLU A 64 -2.79 -15.20 -6.68
C GLU A 64 -3.23 -16.62 -6.29
N GLN A 65 -4.30 -17.14 -6.88
CA GLN A 65 -4.72 -18.53 -6.68
C GLN A 65 -3.60 -19.51 -7.10
N ASN A 66 -2.98 -19.28 -8.26
CA ASN A 66 -1.87 -20.12 -8.73
C ASN A 66 -0.64 -20.03 -7.82
N SER A 67 -0.34 -18.87 -7.23
CA SER A 67 0.80 -18.72 -6.31
C SER A 67 0.55 -19.47 -5.00
N ILE A 68 -0.67 -19.40 -4.46
CA ILE A 68 -1.10 -20.16 -3.28
C ILE A 68 -1.04 -21.66 -3.57
N LEU A 69 -1.59 -22.12 -4.70
CA LEU A 69 -1.56 -23.54 -5.09
C LEU A 69 -0.13 -24.06 -5.21
N LYS A 70 0.76 -23.33 -5.90
CA LYS A 70 2.18 -23.70 -6.00
C LYS A 70 2.86 -23.79 -4.64
N ARG A 71 2.54 -22.88 -3.71
CA ARG A 71 3.10 -22.91 -2.35
C ARG A 71 2.58 -24.11 -1.56
N LEU A 72 1.31 -24.48 -1.72
CA LEU A 72 0.75 -25.69 -1.11
C LEU A 72 1.38 -26.96 -1.67
N GLU A 73 1.50 -27.07 -3.00
CA GLU A 73 2.16 -28.19 -3.68
C GLU A 73 3.62 -28.34 -3.26
N PHE A 74 4.34 -27.21 -3.17
CA PHE A 74 5.70 -27.15 -2.65
C PHE A 74 5.73 -27.71 -1.21
N ASN A 75 4.94 -27.15 -0.29
CA ASN A 75 4.92 -27.59 1.11
C ASN A 75 4.64 -29.10 1.23
N GLN A 76 3.66 -29.63 0.50
CA GLN A 76 3.36 -31.07 0.49
C GLN A 76 4.52 -31.91 -0.04
N SER A 77 5.22 -31.43 -1.08
CA SER A 77 6.39 -32.10 -1.63
C SER A 77 7.56 -32.08 -0.64
N TRP A 78 7.77 -30.96 0.05
CA TRP A 78 8.78 -30.81 1.10
C TRP A 78 8.54 -31.73 2.30
N GLU A 79 7.30 -31.87 2.75
CA GLU A 79 6.96 -32.79 3.85
C GLU A 79 7.21 -34.27 3.48
N LYS A 80 7.06 -34.64 2.21
CA LYS A 80 7.35 -36.00 1.73
C LYS A 80 8.85 -36.29 1.64
N LEU A 81 9.66 -35.30 1.23
CA LEU A 81 11.11 -35.43 1.08
C LEU A 81 11.84 -35.38 2.43
N PHE A 82 11.30 -34.60 3.38
CA PHE A 82 11.86 -34.44 4.72
C PHE A 82 10.76 -34.73 5.75
N PRO A 83 10.36 -36.01 5.91
CA PRO A 83 9.41 -36.39 6.96
C PRO A 83 9.98 -35.94 8.30
N LYS A 84 9.22 -35.13 9.06
CA LYS A 84 9.65 -34.56 10.33
C LYS A 84 10.19 -35.67 11.23
N ASP A 85 11.50 -35.69 11.43
CA ASP A 85 12.10 -36.49 12.48
C ASP A 85 11.63 -35.92 13.82
N LYS A 86 11.19 -36.79 14.74
CA LYS A 86 10.39 -36.41 15.93
C LYS A 86 11.17 -35.60 16.97
N ASN A 87 12.43 -35.25 16.73
CA ASN A 87 13.33 -34.74 17.76
C ASN A 87 13.96 -33.36 17.55
N GLU A 88 13.57 -32.56 16.54
CA GLU A 88 14.03 -31.16 16.49
C GLU A 88 12.89 -30.15 16.46
N LYS A 89 12.47 -29.73 17.66
CA LYS A 89 11.85 -28.42 17.85
C LYS A 89 12.95 -27.36 17.75
N LYS A 90 13.12 -26.74 16.58
CA LYS A 90 13.81 -25.44 16.48
C LYS A 90 12.98 -24.44 15.69
N SER A 91 12.28 -23.60 16.46
CA SER A 91 12.35 -22.14 16.39
C SER A 91 12.64 -21.53 15.02
N LEU A 92 11.62 -21.23 14.21
CA LEU A 92 11.76 -20.36 13.04
C LEU A 92 10.53 -19.46 12.75
N VAL A 93 9.60 -19.31 13.70
CA VAL A 93 8.38 -18.49 13.53
C VAL A 93 8.34 -17.30 14.50
N MET A 94 9.49 -16.69 14.84
CA MET A 94 9.53 -15.59 15.81
C MET A 94 10.20 -14.29 15.32
N TRP A 95 10.18 -14.01 14.01
CA TRP A 95 10.80 -12.78 13.46
C TRP A 95 9.93 -12.02 12.43
N LEU A 96 8.60 -12.10 12.51
CA LEU A 96 7.73 -11.32 11.62
C LEU A 96 6.50 -10.70 12.32
N TYR A 97 6.69 -10.09 13.49
CA TYR A 97 5.80 -9.03 13.99
C TYR A 97 6.65 -7.86 14.49
#